data_AF-A0A1F6H3S9-F1
#
_entry.id   AF-A0A1F6H3S9-F1
#
_cell.length_a   1.000
_cell.length_b   1.000
_cell.length_c   1.000
_cell.angle_alpha   90.00
_cell.angle_beta   90.00
_cell.angle_gamma   90.00
#
_symmetry.space_group_name_H-M   'P 1'
#
loop_
_entity.id
_entity.type
_entity.pdbx_description
1 polymer ?
#
loop_
_entity_poly.entity_id
_entity_poly.type
_entity_poly.pdbx_seq_one_letter_code
_entity_poly.pdbx_strand_id
1 'polypeptide(L)' 'MRARRDGRFLEKLGTYAPGAKDLQLNKERVQYWLDNGAMTSETVNRLLIAEGFKIERVEFLAKTAVPKEA' A
#
# COMPACT_ATOMS: atom_id res chain seq x y z
N MET A 1 -8.86 -2.54 18.82
CA MET A 1 -10.10 -2.68 18.03
C MET A 1 -9.71 -2.71 16.56
N ARG A 2 -9.86 -3.84 15.86
CA ARG A 2 -9.57 -3.91 14.42
C ARG A 2 -10.85 -3.58 13.66
N ALA A 3 -10.79 -2.63 12.73
CA ALA A 3 -11.90 -2.41 11.81
C ALA A 3 -12.10 -3.66 10.92
N ARG A 4 -13.35 -3.96 10.58
CA ARG A 4 -13.65 -4.98 9.57
C ARG A 4 -13.04 -4.56 8.23
N ARG A 5 -12.55 -5.51 7.43
CA ARG A 5 -11.93 -5.25 6.12
C ARG A 5 -12.79 -4.35 5.24
N ASP A 6 -14.08 -4.66 5.18
CA ASP A 6 -15.08 -3.94 4.37
C ASP A 6 -15.95 -3.02 5.26
N GLY A 7 -15.38 -2.50 6.35
CA GLY A 7 -16.05 -1.62 7.30
C GLY A 7 -16.00 -0.13 6.90
N ARG A 8 -16.39 0.74 7.84
CA ARG A 8 -16.25 2.19 7.67
C ARG A 8 -14.77 2.55 7.55
N PHE A 9 -14.40 3.15 6.43
CA PHE A 9 -13.06 3.71 6.20
C PHE A 9 -13.05 5.23 6.42
N LEU A 10 -11.87 5.82 6.62
CA LEU A 10 -11.71 7.27 6.80
C LEU A 10 -11.88 8.01 5.46
N GLU A 11 -11.16 7.57 4.44
CA GLU A 11 -11.15 8.19 3.11
C GLU A 11 -10.80 7.17 2.02
N LYS A 12 -11.36 7.36 0.81
CA LYS A 12 -11.02 6.58 -0.38
C LYS A 12 -9.88 7.28 -1.13
N LEU A 13 -8.68 6.70 -1.06
CA LEU A 13 -7.48 7.25 -1.69
C LEU A 13 -7.25 6.79 -3.14
N GLY A 14 -8.01 5.80 -3.61
CA GLY A 14 -7.88 5.28 -4.96
C GLY A 14 -8.49 3.90 -5.14
N THR A 15 -8.15 3.26 -6.27
CA THR A 15 -8.59 1.92 -6.64
C THR A 15 -7.44 1.18 -7.33
N TYR A 16 -7.32 -0.12 -7.07
CA TYR A 16 -6.37 -0.99 -7.75
C TYR A 16 -7.12 -2.13 -8.45
N ALA A 17 -6.92 -2.28 -9.76
CA ALA A 17 -7.49 -3.34 -10.58
C ALA A 17 -6.39 -4.36 -10.95
N PRO A 18 -6.29 -5.52 -10.27
CA PRO A 18 -5.19 -6.46 -10.49
C PRO A 18 -5.18 -7.09 -11.90
N GLY A 19 -6.35 -7.24 -12.53
CA GLY A 19 -6.46 -7.80 -13.89
C GLY A 19 -5.87 -6.90 -14.97
N ALA A 20 -6.18 -5.60 -14.91
CA ALA A 20 -5.63 -4.59 -15.83
C ALA A 20 -4.26 -4.05 -15.35
N LYS A 21 -3.85 -4.37 -14.12
CA LYS A 21 -2.73 -3.76 -13.40
C LYS A 21 -2.81 -2.23 -13.36
N ASP A 22 -4.03 -1.69 -13.42
CA ASP A 22 -4.28 -0.25 -13.36
C ASP A 22 -4.41 0.19 -11.90
N LEU A 23 -3.70 1.27 -11.56
CA LEU A 23 -3.64 1.84 -10.24
C LEU A 23 -4.02 3.32 -10.32
N GLN A 24 -5.20 3.63 -9.82
CA GLN A 24 -5.71 4.99 -9.78
C GLN A 24 -5.60 5.50 -8.36
N LEU A 25 -4.71 6.46 -8.11
CA LEU A 25 -4.46 7.02 -6.78
C LEU A 25 -4.58 8.54 -6.79
N ASN A 26 -5.16 9.11 -5.74
CA ASN A 26 -5.02 10.53 -5.45
C ASN A 26 -3.67 10.76 -4.75
N LYS A 27 -2.67 11.18 -5.53
CA LYS A 27 -1.28 11.29 -5.05
C LYS A 27 -1.12 12.26 -3.89
N GLU A 28 -1.83 13.38 -3.91
CA GLU A 28 -1.75 14.42 -2.88
C GLU A 28 -2.27 13.92 -1.53
N ARG A 29 -3.42 13.24 -1.55
CA ARG A 29 -4.02 12.68 -0.33
C ARG A 29 -3.21 11.52 0.21
N VAL A 30 -2.68 10.66 -0.66
CA VAL A 30 -1.79 9.56 -0.25
C VAL A 30 -0.55 10.13 0.45
N GLN A 31 0.10 11.15 -0.13
CA GLN A 31 1.27 11.78 0.50
C GLN A 31 0.91 12.37 1.86
N TYR A 32 -0.20 13.10 1.96
CA TYR A 32 -0.68 13.64 3.24
C TYR A 32 -0.81 12.55 4.31
N TRP A 33 -1.45 11.41 4.00
CA TRP A 33 -1.60 10.35 4.99
C TRP A 33 -0.28 9.68 5.36
N LEU A 34 0.64 9.53 4.41
CA LEU A 34 1.99 9.04 4.68
C LEU A 34 2.75 9.99 5.63
N ASP A 35 2.66 11.30 5.41
CA ASP A 35 3.29 12.31 6.27
C ASP A 35 2.68 12.34 7.69
N ASN A 36 1.40 11.98 7.81
CA ASN A 36 0.72 11.82 9.09
C ASN A 36 1.01 10.46 9.78
N GLY A 37 1.91 9.63 9.23
CA GLY A 37 2.34 8.37 9.83
C GLY A 37 1.47 7.16 9.49
N ALA A 38 0.74 7.19 8.37
CA ALA A 38 -0.03 6.02 7.93
C ALA A 38 0.89 4.84 7.59
N MET A 39 0.69 3.71 8.29
CA MET A 39 1.37 2.45 7.99
C MET A 39 0.66 1.73 6.83
N THR A 40 1.42 1.35 5.80
CA THR A 40 0.91 0.62 4.63
C THR A 40 1.11 -0.89 4.78
N SER A 41 0.29 -1.68 4.09
CA SER A 41 0.49 -3.13 3.97
C SER A 41 1.54 -3.44 2.90
N GLU A 42 2.08 -4.66 2.89
CA GLU A 42 3.11 -5.09 1.95
C GLU A 42 2.75 -4.83 0.48
N THR A 43 1.57 -5.29 0.04
CA THR A 43 1.15 -5.14 -1.35
C THR A 43 0.98 -3.67 -1.72
N VAL A 44 0.41 -2.87 -0.82
CA VAL A 44 0.22 -1.43 -1.03
C VAL A 44 1.57 -0.72 -1.08
N ASN A 45 2.53 -1.07 -0.24
CA ASN A 45 3.87 -0.49 -0.27
C ASN A 45 4.55 -0.75 -1.63
N ARG A 46 4.48 -1.98 -2.16
CA ARG A 46 5.00 -2.31 -3.50
C ARG A 46 4.34 -1.47 -4.60
N LEU A 47 3.01 -1.29 -4.53
CA LEU A 47 2.27 -0.48 -5.50
C LEU A 47 2.67 1.01 -5.43
N LEU A 48 2.83 1.54 -4.21
CA LEU A 48 3.23 2.94 -4.02
C LEU A 48 4.68 3.19 -4.45
N ILE A 49 5.59 2.26 -4.20
CA ILE A 49 6.97 2.33 -4.71
C ILE A 49 6.98 2.30 -6.25
N ALA A 50 6.15 1.45 -6.86
CA ALA A 50 6.04 1.38 -8.32
C ALA A 50 5.50 2.70 -8.93
N GLU A 51 4.64 3.40 -8.20
CA GLU A 51 4.09 4.71 -8.58
C GLU A 51 5.05 5.89 -8.29
N GLY A 52 6.18 5.64 -7.63
CA GLY A 52 7.24 6.63 -7.37
C GLY A 52 7.23 7.25 -5.97
N PHE A 53 6.43 6.74 -5.04
CA PHE A 53 6.47 7.19 -3.64
C PHE A 53 7.73 6.66 -2.94
N LYS A 54 8.40 7.56 -2.20
CA LYS A 54 9.58 7.22 -1.39
C LYS A 54 9.14 6.77 0.00
N ILE A 55 8.80 5.49 0.12
CA ILE A 55 8.39 4.87 1.38
C ILE A 55 9.54 3.97 1.85
N GLU A 56 9.89 4.04 3.14
CA GLU A 56 10.86 3.12 3.70
C GLU A 56 10.33 1.68 3.59
N ARG A 57 11.18 0.77 3.09
CA ARG A 57 10.83 -0.65 3.10
C ARG A 57 10.81 -1.10 4.55
N VAL A 58 9.62 -1.28 5.07
CA VAL A 58 9.41 -1.88 6.38
C VAL A 58 10.02 -3.29 6.38
N GLU A 59 10.89 -3.57 7.34
CA GLU A 59 11.69 -4.81 7.45
C GLU A 59 10.86 -6.11 7.48
N PHE A 60 9.55 -6.01 7.69
CA PHE A 60 8.62 -7.15 7.61
C PHE A 60 8.76 -7.94 6.30
N LEU A 61 9.11 -7.28 5.19
CA LEU A 61 9.35 -7.88 3.88
C LEU A 61 10.62 -8.75 3.82
N ALA A 62 11.61 -8.48 4.66
CA ALA A 62 12.86 -9.25 4.68
C ALA A 62 12.66 -10.65 5.26
N LYS A 63 11.59 -10.87 6.05
CA LYS A 63 11.31 -12.13 6.74
C LYS A 63 10.35 -13.06 6.00
N THR A 64 9.64 -12.55 4.98
CA THR A 64 8.61 -13.29 4.22
C THR A 64 9.04 -13.62 2.79
N ALA A 65 10.28 -13.31 2.40
CA ALA A 65 10.86 -13.81 1.16
C ALA A 65 11.03 -15.34 1.25
N VAL A 66 9.95 -16.07 0.99
CA VAL A 66 10.03 -17.49 0.67
C VAL A 66 10.86 -17.57 -0.61
N PRO A 67 12.02 -18.24 -0.60
CA PRO A 67 12.80 -18.43 -1.81
C PRO A 67 11.89 -19.12 -2.81
N LYS A 68 11.64 -18.47 -3.95
CA LYS A 68 10.90 -19.06 -5.04
C LYS A 68 11.81 -20.14 -5.62
N GLU A 69 11.63 -21.38 -5.17
CA GLU A 69 12.30 -22.57 -5.72
C GLU A 69 12.00 -22.66 -7.23
N ALA A 70 13.06 -22.95 -7.98
CA ALA A 70 13.10 -23.06 -9.44
C ALA A 70 12.74 -24.48 -9.89
#